data_AF-A0A7C6E171-F1
#
_entry.id   AF-A0A7C6E171-F1
#
_cell.length_a   1.000
_cell.length_b   1.000
_cell.length_c   1.000
_cell.angle_alpha   90.00
_cell.angle_beta   90.00
_cell.angle_gamma   90.00
#
_symmetry.space_group_name_H-M   'P 1'
#
loop_
_entity.id
_entity.type
_entity.pdbx_description
1 polymer ?
#
loop_
_entity_poly.entity_id
_entity_poly.type
_entity_poly.pdbx_seq_one_letter_code
_entity_poly.pdbx_strand_id
1 'polypeptide(L)'
;MGEMRIRILLIAYVLCILVFATLFALVERVYSYLLLGPKWKKPPYPDLWYINRCADPDDYYATRDAANDWNNINLPSGVRPRFHDYWYPPDHIYVKNVYNLTWWDGFCFVKDYNKDGYIDYVNITLNNYYTQNYPRNKIKSVIGHEFGHSLGLADMYFARVLMNPNSTERYDVFGIYRPTQDEVNGISYLYGGR
;
A
#
# COMPACT_ATOMS: atom_id res chain seq x y z
N MET A 1 22.95 52.36 27.56
CA MET A 1 21.57 51.88 27.33
C MET A 1 21.36 51.23 25.96
N GLY A 2 22.02 51.69 24.88
CA GLY A 2 21.88 51.14 23.52
C GLY A 2 22.41 49.71 23.34
N GLU A 3 23.61 49.40 23.84
CA GLU A 3 24.21 48.06 23.66
C GLU A 3 23.41 46.93 24.31
N MET A 4 22.86 47.17 25.50
CA MET A 4 22.02 46.20 26.20
C MET A 4 20.73 45.90 25.43
N ARG A 5 20.12 46.91 24.79
CA ARG A 5 18.93 46.72 23.94
C ARG A 5 19.26 45.90 22.69
N ILE A 6 20.40 46.16 22.05
CA ILE A 6 20.85 45.41 20.87
C ILE A 6 21.08 43.93 21.22
N ARG A 7 21.72 43.63 22.37
CA ARG A 7 21.93 42.25 22.83
C ARG A 7 20.62 41.50 23.11
N ILE A 8 19.65 42.16 23.75
CA ILE A 8 18.33 41.56 24.01
C ILE A 8 17.59 41.26 22.69
N LEU A 9 17.62 42.19 21.72
CA LEU A 9 17.00 41.97 20.42
C LEU A 9 17.65 40.84 19.63
N LEU A 10 18.98 40.70 19.68
CA LEU A 10 19.69 39.59 19.04
C LEU A 10 19.34 38.24 19.67
N ILE A 11 19.26 38.16 21.00
CA ILE A 11 18.87 36.93 21.69
C ILE A 11 17.43 36.54 21.31
N ALA A 12 16.50 37.50 21.32
CA ALA A 12 15.12 37.26 20.92
C ALA A 12 15.02 36.77 19.46
N TYR A 13 15.80 37.37 18.54
CA TYR A 13 15.84 36.97 17.14
C TYR A 13 16.35 35.53 16.95
N VAL A 14 17.45 35.15 17.63
CA VAL A 14 18.00 33.78 17.57
C VAL A 14 17.00 32.78 18.15
N LEU A 15 16.35 33.10 19.27
CA LEU A 15 15.32 32.25 19.86
C LEU A 15 14.13 32.05 18.92
N CYS A 16 13.68 33.11 18.23
CA CYS A 16 12.64 32.99 17.22
C CYS A 16 13.05 32.05 16.08
N ILE A 17 14.28 32.18 15.54
CA ILE A 17 14.77 31.27 14.49
C ILE A 17 14.80 29.82 14.98
N LEU A 18 15.28 29.57 16.19
CA LEU A 18 15.34 28.23 16.76
C LEU A 18 13.94 27.63 16.94
N VAL A 19 12.97 28.43 17.42
CA VAL A 19 11.56 28.01 17.54
C VAL A 19 10.96 27.72 16.17
N PHE A 20 11.21 28.56 15.16
CA PHE A 20 10.73 28.27 13.80
C PHE A 20 11.37 27.01 13.23
N ALA A 21 12.68 26.83 13.38
CA ALA A 21 13.38 25.64 12.91
C ALA A 21 12.89 24.36 13.59
N THR A 22 12.60 24.40 14.90
CA THR A 22 12.02 23.24 15.60
C THR A 22 10.58 22.99 15.18
N LEU A 23 9.75 24.03 14.98
CA LEU A 23 8.39 23.87 14.46
C LEU A 23 8.39 23.21 13.07
N PHE A 24 9.31 23.59 12.18
CA PHE A 24 9.46 22.95 10.87
C PHE A 24 9.99 21.52 10.95
N ALA A 25 10.87 21.21 11.92
CA ALA A 25 11.34 19.85 12.17
C ALA A 25 10.26 18.95 12.81
N LEU A 26 9.25 19.55 13.43
CA LEU A 26 8.11 18.87 14.05
C LEU A 26 6.91 18.72 13.09
N VAL A 27 6.97 19.27 11.87
CA VAL A 27 5.96 18.97 10.86
C VAL A 27 6.13 17.51 10.45
N GLU A 28 5.28 16.64 11.00
CA GLU A 28 5.18 15.27 10.53
C GLU A 28 4.90 15.29 9.02
N ARG A 29 5.55 14.39 8.27
CA ARG A 29 5.19 14.19 6.88
C ARG A 29 3.72 13.77 6.85
N VAL A 30 2.86 14.64 6.33
CA VAL A 30 1.49 14.28 6.01
C VAL A 30 1.56 13.37 4.79
N TYR A 31 1.52 12.06 5.05
CA TYR A 31 1.39 11.06 4.00
C TYR A 31 -0.05 11.08 3.50
N SER A 32 -0.24 11.35 2.22
CA SER A 32 -1.55 11.45 1.58
C SER A 32 -1.81 10.23 0.71
N TYR A 33 -2.29 9.14 1.28
CA TYR A 33 -2.77 8.00 0.50
C TYR A 33 -3.78 8.44 -0.57
N LEU A 34 -3.72 7.80 -1.74
CA LEU A 34 -4.68 7.99 -2.82
C LEU A 34 -5.65 6.81 -2.86
N LEU A 35 -6.88 7.07 -3.28
CA LEU A 35 -7.98 6.10 -3.27
C LEU A 35 -8.53 5.92 -4.68
N LEU A 36 -8.90 4.68 -5.02
CA LEU A 36 -9.60 4.38 -6.28
C LEU A 36 -11.04 4.88 -6.25
N GLY A 37 -11.62 5.04 -5.05
CA GLY A 37 -13.01 5.40 -4.79
C GLY A 37 -13.84 4.24 -4.23
N PRO A 38 -13.90 3.08 -4.92
CA PRO A 38 -14.56 1.87 -4.44
C PRO A 38 -13.85 1.23 -3.24
N LYS A 39 -14.62 0.49 -2.44
CA LYS A 39 -14.14 -0.31 -1.31
C LYS A 39 -15.00 -1.54 -1.08
N TRP A 40 -14.56 -2.48 -0.27
CA TRP A 40 -15.38 -3.63 0.12
C TRP A 40 -16.54 -3.22 1.06
N LYS A 41 -17.70 -3.87 0.91
CA LYS A 41 -18.82 -3.76 1.85
C LYS A 41 -18.46 -4.46 3.18
N LYS A 42 -19.07 -4.02 4.28
CA LYS A 42 -19.00 -4.71 5.57
C LYS A 42 -20.33 -5.44 5.84
N PRO A 43 -20.35 -6.78 6.00
CA PRO A 43 -19.33 -7.76 5.54
C PRO A 43 -19.27 -7.84 3.99
N PRO A 44 -18.19 -8.38 3.36
CA PRO A 44 -17.20 -9.32 3.91
C PRO A 44 -16.02 -8.70 4.66
N TYR A 45 -15.72 -7.40 4.46
CA TYR A 45 -14.54 -6.80 5.10
C TYR A 45 -14.62 -6.87 6.63
N PRO A 46 -13.53 -7.23 7.34
CA PRO A 46 -12.15 -7.42 6.85
C PRO A 46 -11.80 -8.78 6.25
N ASP A 47 -12.70 -9.75 6.25
CA ASP A 47 -12.43 -11.13 5.84
C ASP A 47 -12.52 -11.33 4.33
N LEU A 48 -11.36 -11.31 3.68
CA LEU A 48 -11.24 -11.48 2.25
C LEU A 48 -10.64 -12.85 1.94
N TRP A 49 -11.24 -13.56 1.00
CA TRP A 49 -10.80 -14.88 0.59
C TRP A 49 -10.14 -14.71 -0.76
N TYR A 50 -8.94 -15.28 -0.92
CA TYR A 50 -8.27 -15.27 -2.20
C TYR A 50 -7.91 -16.67 -2.65
N ILE A 51 -8.01 -16.89 -3.95
CA ILE A 51 -7.43 -18.05 -4.61
C ILE A 51 -6.08 -17.65 -5.21
N ASN A 52 -5.06 -18.44 -4.92
CA ASN A 52 -3.77 -18.35 -5.58
C ASN A 52 -3.60 -19.46 -6.62
N ARG A 53 -3.64 -19.08 -7.90
CA ARG A 53 -3.44 -19.98 -9.06
C ARG A 53 -2.13 -19.68 -9.78
N CYS A 54 -1.19 -19.02 -9.10
CA CYS A 54 0.15 -18.87 -9.63
C CYS A 54 0.78 -20.25 -9.82
N ALA A 55 1.20 -20.56 -11.05
CA ALA A 55 1.84 -21.82 -11.39
C ALA A 55 3.33 -21.78 -11.06
N ASP A 56 3.93 -20.59 -11.09
CA ASP A 56 5.30 -20.37 -10.67
C ASP A 56 5.42 -20.43 -9.14
N PRO A 57 6.33 -21.24 -8.58
CA PRO A 57 6.47 -21.37 -7.13
C PRO A 57 6.84 -20.07 -6.41
N ASP A 58 7.71 -19.24 -6.99
CA ASP A 58 8.14 -17.99 -6.35
C ASP A 58 7.00 -16.97 -6.33
N ASP A 59 6.23 -16.87 -7.41
CA ASP A 59 5.01 -16.07 -7.45
C ASP A 59 3.96 -16.58 -6.44
N TYR A 60 3.80 -17.90 -6.34
CA TYR A 60 2.89 -18.52 -5.39
C TYR A 60 3.24 -18.17 -3.94
N TYR A 61 4.50 -18.36 -3.54
CA TYR A 61 4.94 -18.06 -2.17
C TYR A 61 4.98 -16.56 -1.89
N ALA A 62 5.43 -15.73 -2.83
CA ALA A 62 5.41 -14.27 -2.67
C ALA A 62 3.99 -13.73 -2.46
N THR A 63 3.00 -14.30 -3.15
CA THR A 63 1.58 -13.94 -2.96
C THR A 63 1.13 -14.22 -1.52
N ARG A 64 1.46 -15.40 -0.97
CA ARG A 64 1.12 -15.74 0.43
C ARG A 64 1.83 -14.82 1.42
N ASP A 65 3.10 -14.52 1.17
CA ASP A 65 3.88 -13.64 2.05
C ASP A 65 3.34 -12.20 2.02
N ALA A 66 2.92 -11.68 0.87
CA ALA A 66 2.31 -10.36 0.77
C ALA A 66 0.94 -10.29 1.46
N ALA A 67 0.10 -11.32 1.31
CA ALA A 67 -1.16 -11.44 2.04
C ALA A 67 -0.90 -11.43 3.55
N ASN A 68 0.12 -12.15 4.01
CA ASN A 68 0.55 -12.13 5.41
C ASN A 68 1.05 -10.75 5.86
N ASP A 69 1.83 -10.03 5.05
CA ASP A 69 2.28 -8.68 5.39
C ASP A 69 1.08 -7.73 5.56
N TRP A 70 0.07 -7.81 4.70
CA TRP A 70 -1.19 -7.07 4.86
C TRP A 70 -2.00 -7.49 6.09
N ASN A 71 -2.07 -8.79 6.39
CA ASN A 71 -2.74 -9.30 7.59
C ASN A 71 -2.09 -8.84 8.90
N ASN A 72 -0.85 -8.36 8.85
CA ASN A 72 -0.04 -7.96 9.99
C ASN A 72 0.23 -6.45 10.06
N ILE A 73 -0.43 -5.62 9.23
CA ILE A 73 -0.31 -4.17 9.36
C ILE A 73 -0.80 -3.69 10.73
N ASN A 74 -0.26 -2.56 11.18
CA ASN A 74 -0.52 -2.01 12.51
C ASN A 74 -1.89 -1.29 12.58
N LEU A 75 -2.97 -2.07 12.59
CA LEU A 75 -4.36 -1.61 12.75
C LEU A 75 -5.12 -2.53 13.72
N PRO A 76 -6.20 -2.02 14.36
CA PRO A 76 -7.12 -2.86 15.13
C PRO A 76 -7.69 -4.00 14.29
N SER A 77 -7.91 -5.17 14.89
CA SER A 77 -8.33 -6.39 14.18
C SER A 77 -9.63 -6.26 13.39
N GLY A 78 -10.55 -5.38 13.81
CA GLY A 78 -11.82 -5.13 13.11
C GLY A 78 -11.72 -4.17 11.92
N VAL A 79 -10.55 -3.57 11.70
CA VAL A 79 -10.24 -2.62 10.61
C VAL A 79 -9.15 -3.17 9.71
N ARG A 80 -8.33 -4.10 10.20
CA ARG A 80 -7.23 -4.69 9.45
C ARG A 80 -7.72 -5.76 8.48
N PRO A 81 -7.27 -5.79 7.21
CA PRO A 81 -7.66 -6.84 6.28
C PRO A 81 -7.20 -8.21 6.77
N ARG A 82 -7.98 -9.24 6.43
CA ARG A 82 -7.70 -10.64 6.71
C ARG A 82 -7.87 -11.44 5.43
N PHE A 83 -6.76 -11.65 4.73
CA PHE A 83 -6.65 -12.49 3.55
C PHE A 83 -6.52 -13.96 3.96
N HIS A 84 -7.48 -14.77 3.53
CA HIS A 84 -7.52 -16.21 3.73
C HIS A 84 -7.25 -16.93 2.41
N ASP A 85 -6.21 -17.75 2.36
CA ASP A 85 -5.89 -18.60 1.20
C ASP A 85 -6.87 -19.79 1.17
N TYR A 86 -7.61 -19.97 0.08
CA TYR A 86 -8.59 -21.05 -0.03
C TYR A 86 -8.62 -21.62 -1.44
N TRP A 87 -8.90 -22.91 -1.59
CA TRP A 87 -8.79 -23.61 -2.88
C TRP A 87 -10.09 -23.61 -3.71
N TYR A 88 -11.27 -23.49 -3.09
CA TYR A 88 -12.55 -23.56 -3.82
C TYR A 88 -13.79 -23.18 -3.00
N PRO A 89 -14.66 -22.24 -3.44
CA PRO A 89 -14.46 -21.15 -4.41
C PRO A 89 -14.10 -19.83 -3.70
N PRO A 90 -13.49 -18.83 -4.37
CA PRO A 90 -13.25 -17.52 -3.78
C PRO A 90 -14.36 -16.57 -4.20
N ASP A 91 -15.05 -15.98 -3.24
CA ASP A 91 -16.03 -14.95 -3.58
C ASP A 91 -15.38 -13.58 -3.83
N HIS A 92 -14.10 -13.37 -3.46
CA HIS A 92 -13.53 -12.01 -3.40
C HIS A 92 -12.34 -11.77 -4.35
N ILE A 93 -11.23 -12.51 -4.24
CA ILE A 93 -9.99 -12.19 -4.96
C ILE A 93 -9.42 -13.42 -5.68
N TYR A 94 -8.99 -13.24 -6.92
CA TYR A 94 -8.36 -14.30 -7.71
C TYR A 94 -7.01 -13.84 -8.23
N VAL A 95 -5.95 -14.57 -7.86
CA VAL A 95 -4.57 -14.29 -8.27
C VAL A 95 -4.11 -15.36 -9.25
N LYS A 96 -3.51 -14.95 -10.38
CA LYS A 96 -2.95 -15.87 -11.37
C LYS A 96 -1.66 -15.34 -11.98
N ASN A 97 -0.93 -16.22 -12.65
CA ASN A 97 0.11 -15.83 -13.58
C ASN A 97 -0.42 -15.72 -15.01
N VAL A 98 0.22 -14.84 -15.78
CA VAL A 98 0.27 -14.90 -17.25
C VAL A 98 1.71 -14.75 -17.69
N TYR A 99 1.99 -15.09 -18.95
CA TYR A 99 3.27 -14.81 -19.58
C TYR A 99 3.02 -13.89 -20.77
N ASN A 100 3.37 -12.61 -20.64
CA ASN A 100 3.08 -11.63 -21.68
C ASN A 100 4.19 -10.57 -21.81
N LEU A 101 4.51 -10.19 -23.05
CA LEU A 101 5.43 -9.10 -23.38
C LEU A 101 4.69 -7.75 -23.32
N THR A 102 4.16 -7.41 -22.14
CA THR A 102 3.52 -6.12 -21.84
C THR A 102 4.42 -5.29 -20.95
N TRP A 103 4.08 -4.02 -20.68
CA TRP A 103 4.93 -3.10 -19.89
C TRP A 103 4.71 -3.19 -18.36
N TRP A 104 3.83 -4.08 -17.90
CA TRP A 104 3.49 -4.25 -16.48
C TRP A 104 3.97 -5.61 -15.95
N ASP A 105 4.38 -5.64 -14.68
CA ASP A 105 4.79 -6.83 -13.95
C ASP A 105 3.69 -7.38 -13.01
N GLY A 106 2.79 -6.50 -12.55
CA GLY A 106 1.53 -6.82 -11.89
C GLY A 106 0.36 -6.02 -12.48
N PHE A 107 -0.85 -6.57 -12.36
CA PHE A 107 -2.07 -5.87 -12.76
C PHE A 107 -3.26 -6.29 -11.91
N CYS A 108 -3.91 -5.33 -11.28
CA CYS A 108 -5.15 -5.51 -10.53
C CYS A 108 -6.34 -4.96 -11.31
N PHE A 109 -7.28 -5.85 -11.63
CA PHE A 109 -8.56 -5.52 -12.22
C PHE A 109 -9.67 -5.69 -11.20
N VAL A 110 -10.18 -4.56 -10.69
CA VAL A 110 -11.39 -4.52 -9.87
C VAL A 110 -12.58 -4.67 -10.81
N LYS A 111 -13.08 -5.90 -10.94
CA LYS A 111 -13.94 -6.32 -12.06
C LYS A 111 -15.37 -5.83 -11.89
N ASP A 112 -15.89 -5.92 -10.67
CA ASP A 112 -17.31 -5.79 -10.42
C ASP A 112 -17.55 -4.83 -9.25
N TYR A 113 -18.27 -3.75 -9.55
CA TYR A 113 -18.92 -2.94 -8.54
C TYR A 113 -20.35 -3.43 -8.42
N ASN A 114 -20.80 -3.74 -7.21
CA ASN A 114 -22.21 -3.96 -7.01
C ASN A 114 -22.99 -2.64 -7.21
N LYS A 115 -24.32 -2.73 -7.29
CA LYS A 115 -25.21 -1.57 -7.48
C LYS A 115 -25.04 -0.45 -6.43
N ASP A 116 -24.41 -0.75 -5.29
CA ASP A 116 -24.16 0.17 -4.19
C ASP A 116 -22.74 0.80 -4.27
N GLY A 117 -21.95 0.48 -5.30
CA GLY A 117 -20.61 1.02 -5.54
C GLY A 117 -19.48 0.33 -4.76
N TYR A 118 -19.75 -0.83 -4.14
CA TYR A 118 -18.72 -1.60 -3.43
C TYR A 118 -18.03 -2.60 -4.37
N ILE A 119 -16.77 -2.91 -4.05
CA ILE A 119 -16.02 -4.00 -4.66
C ILE A 119 -16.75 -5.31 -4.35
N ASP A 120 -16.99 -6.09 -5.40
CA ASP A 120 -17.59 -7.42 -5.32
C ASP A 120 -16.55 -8.50 -5.66
N TYR A 121 -15.68 -8.23 -6.64
CA TYR A 121 -14.67 -9.19 -7.09
C TYR A 121 -13.44 -8.52 -7.71
N VAL A 122 -12.26 -9.10 -7.48
CA VAL A 122 -10.97 -8.62 -7.99
C VAL A 122 -10.18 -9.73 -8.66
N ASN A 123 -9.65 -9.46 -9.85
CA ASN A 123 -8.64 -10.29 -10.50
C ASN A 123 -7.27 -9.61 -10.39
N ILE A 124 -6.29 -10.31 -9.82
CA ILE A 124 -4.89 -9.91 -9.85
C ILE A 124 -4.13 -10.84 -10.79
N THR A 125 -3.29 -10.26 -11.64
CA THR A 125 -2.42 -10.99 -12.55
C THR A 125 -0.98 -10.60 -12.34
N LEU A 126 -0.10 -11.59 -12.13
CA LEU A 126 1.35 -11.42 -12.15
C LEU A 126 1.90 -11.84 -13.50
N ASN A 127 2.76 -11.00 -14.07
CA ASN A 127 3.39 -11.28 -15.35
C ASN A 127 4.70 -12.02 -15.17
N ASN A 128 4.65 -13.33 -15.36
CA ASN A 128 5.77 -14.24 -15.20
C ASN A 128 6.94 -13.93 -16.14
N TYR A 129 6.70 -13.24 -17.26
CA TYR A 129 7.78 -12.74 -18.12
C TYR A 129 8.82 -11.94 -17.31
N TYR A 130 8.36 -11.10 -16.38
CA TYR A 130 9.20 -10.31 -15.49
C TYR A 130 9.51 -11.05 -14.20
N THR A 131 8.50 -11.58 -13.51
CA THR A 131 8.66 -12.06 -12.13
C THR A 131 9.55 -13.29 -12.03
N GLN A 132 9.66 -14.13 -13.07
CA GLN A 132 10.59 -15.28 -13.10
C GLN A 132 12.07 -14.88 -12.90
N ASN A 133 12.43 -13.63 -13.20
CA ASN A 133 13.79 -13.11 -13.06
C ASN A 133 13.95 -12.19 -11.83
N TYR A 134 12.88 -12.02 -11.04
CA TYR A 134 12.90 -11.15 -9.87
C TYR A 134 13.29 -11.94 -8.62
N PRO A 135 14.02 -11.33 -7.67
CA PRO A 135 14.12 -11.91 -6.34
C PRO A 135 12.74 -11.94 -5.68
N ARG A 136 12.46 -12.94 -4.85
CA ARG A 136 11.14 -13.13 -4.22
C ARG A 136 10.58 -11.89 -3.52
N ASN A 137 11.43 -11.07 -2.88
CA ASN A 137 10.97 -9.83 -2.23
C ASN A 137 10.50 -8.77 -3.25
N LYS A 138 11.04 -8.73 -4.47
CA LYS A 138 10.54 -7.85 -5.53
C LYS A 138 9.19 -8.33 -6.04
N ILE A 139 9.02 -9.64 -6.23
CA ILE A 139 7.72 -10.23 -6.55
C ILE A 139 6.71 -9.87 -5.47
N LYS A 140 7.10 -10.00 -4.19
CA LYS A 140 6.28 -9.62 -3.04
C LYS A 140 5.89 -8.13 -3.05
N SER A 141 6.80 -7.25 -3.47
CA SER A 141 6.51 -5.83 -3.69
C SER A 141 5.43 -5.62 -4.75
N VAL A 142 5.49 -6.36 -5.86
CA VAL A 142 4.48 -6.32 -6.94
C VAL A 142 3.12 -6.80 -6.43
N ILE A 143 3.02 -8.03 -5.94
CA ILE A 143 1.72 -8.56 -5.48
C ILE A 143 1.18 -7.83 -4.25
N GLY A 144 2.04 -7.32 -3.38
CA GLY A 144 1.64 -6.47 -2.25
C GLY A 144 0.97 -5.17 -2.71
N HIS A 145 1.49 -4.55 -3.78
CA HIS A 145 0.90 -3.38 -4.41
C HIS A 145 -0.48 -3.70 -5.03
N GLU A 146 -0.59 -4.81 -5.76
CA GLU A 146 -1.88 -5.22 -6.35
C GLU A 146 -2.93 -5.55 -5.27
N PHE A 147 -2.52 -6.12 -4.13
CA PHE A 147 -3.41 -6.26 -2.98
C PHE A 147 -3.86 -4.91 -2.43
N GLY A 148 -3.02 -3.87 -2.44
CA GLY A 148 -3.42 -2.51 -2.10
C GLY A 148 -4.54 -1.98 -3.00
N HIS A 149 -4.43 -2.19 -4.31
CA HIS A 149 -5.52 -1.89 -5.24
C HIS A 149 -6.79 -2.70 -4.95
N SER A 150 -6.64 -3.99 -4.63
CA SER A 150 -7.79 -4.84 -4.25
C SER A 150 -8.51 -4.32 -3.02
N LEU A 151 -7.85 -3.53 -2.17
CA LEU A 151 -8.41 -2.91 -0.98
C LEU A 151 -8.96 -1.49 -1.23
N GLY A 152 -8.83 -0.94 -2.44
CA GLY A 152 -9.32 0.38 -2.82
C GLY A 152 -8.28 1.50 -2.79
N LEU A 153 -6.99 1.20 -2.60
CA LEU A 153 -5.91 2.18 -2.67
C LEU A 153 -5.50 2.43 -4.13
N ALA A 154 -5.21 3.67 -4.48
CA ALA A 154 -4.75 4.06 -5.81
C ALA A 154 -3.23 4.25 -5.87
N ASP A 155 -2.70 4.29 -7.09
CA ASP A 155 -1.30 4.57 -7.36
C ASP A 155 -0.85 5.91 -6.79
N MET A 156 0.38 5.92 -6.28
CA MET A 156 1.04 7.12 -5.78
C MET A 156 2.43 7.27 -6.40
N TYR A 157 2.49 7.96 -7.54
CA TYR A 157 3.74 8.21 -8.27
C TYR A 157 4.76 9.00 -7.44
N PHE A 158 6.04 8.66 -7.60
CA PHE A 158 7.19 9.33 -6.98
C PHE A 158 7.22 9.31 -5.44
N ALA A 159 6.34 8.53 -4.81
CA ALA A 159 6.28 8.38 -3.37
C ALA A 159 7.06 7.13 -2.91
N ARG A 160 7.62 7.21 -1.70
CA ARG A 160 8.28 6.08 -1.01
C ARG A 160 7.24 5.24 -0.26
N VAL A 161 6.31 4.66 -0.99
CA VAL A 161 5.19 3.87 -0.47
C VAL A 161 5.00 2.60 -1.30
N LEU A 162 4.23 1.63 -0.79
CA LEU A 162 3.95 0.40 -1.52
C LEU A 162 3.06 0.68 -2.75
N MET A 163 2.20 1.69 -2.67
CA MET A 163 1.35 2.11 -3.80
C MET A 163 2.09 2.88 -4.92
N ASN A 164 3.42 3.00 -4.92
CA ASN A 164 4.13 3.56 -6.08
C ASN A 164 4.08 2.56 -7.25
N PRO A 165 3.51 2.90 -8.42
CA PRO A 165 3.31 1.95 -9.53
C PRO A 165 4.59 1.46 -10.21
N ASN A 166 5.71 2.15 -10.03
CA ASN A 166 6.98 1.75 -10.64
C ASN A 166 7.71 0.76 -9.73
N SER A 167 7.67 -0.53 -10.04
CA SER A 167 8.32 -1.58 -9.23
C SER A 167 9.84 -1.44 -9.14
N THR A 168 10.49 -0.89 -10.16
CA THR A 168 11.94 -0.60 -10.14
C THR A 168 12.24 0.49 -9.11
N GLU A 169 11.46 1.57 -9.10
CA GLU A 169 11.63 2.64 -8.10
C GLU A 169 11.23 2.15 -6.69
N ARG A 170 10.04 1.57 -6.56
CA ARG A 170 9.48 1.07 -5.31
C ARG A 170 10.39 0.05 -4.62
N TYR A 171 10.91 -0.93 -5.36
CA TYR A 171 11.72 -2.00 -4.78
C TYR A 171 13.22 -1.76 -4.93
N ASP A 172 13.75 -1.54 -6.13
CA ASP A 172 15.20 -1.50 -6.33
C ASP A 172 15.83 -0.24 -5.73
N VAL A 173 15.10 0.89 -5.74
CA VAL A 173 15.58 2.17 -5.18
C VAL A 173 15.16 2.37 -3.72
N PHE A 174 13.89 2.13 -3.39
CA PHE A 174 13.38 2.39 -2.03
C PHE A 174 13.39 1.18 -1.11
N GLY A 175 13.57 -0.04 -1.62
CA GLY A 175 13.57 -1.26 -0.82
C GLY A 175 12.19 -1.61 -0.24
N ILE A 176 11.11 -1.11 -0.82
CA ILE A 176 9.74 -1.30 -0.31
C ILE A 176 9.14 -2.57 -0.91
N TYR A 177 8.74 -3.49 -0.04
CA TYR A 177 8.07 -4.75 -0.40
C TYR A 177 6.98 -5.16 0.59
N ARG A 178 6.57 -4.23 1.47
CA ARG A 178 5.53 -4.39 2.50
C ARG A 178 4.73 -3.11 2.63
N PRO A 179 3.49 -3.15 3.14
CA PRO A 179 2.72 -1.94 3.43
C PRO A 179 3.50 -1.01 4.37
N THR A 180 3.50 0.27 4.03
CA THR A 180 4.10 1.33 4.84
C THR A 180 3.03 2.02 5.69
N GLN A 181 3.42 3.07 6.42
CA GLN A 181 2.47 3.84 7.21
C GLN A 181 1.40 4.53 6.33
N ASP A 182 1.71 4.85 5.07
CA ASP A 182 0.71 5.46 4.17
C ASP A 182 -0.41 4.49 3.83
N GLU A 183 -0.08 3.23 3.52
CA GLU A 183 -1.08 2.18 3.32
C GLU A 183 -1.90 1.92 4.59
N VAL A 184 -1.27 1.91 5.77
CA VAL A 184 -1.96 1.80 7.06
C VAL A 184 -3.00 2.93 7.22
N ASN A 185 -2.61 4.16 6.90
CA ASN A 185 -3.49 5.32 6.99
C ASN A 185 -4.66 5.22 5.99
N GLY A 186 -4.38 4.77 4.75
CA GLY A 186 -5.41 4.60 3.73
C GLY A 186 -6.44 3.54 4.08
N ILE A 187 -6.00 2.39 4.60
CA ILE A 187 -6.91 1.34 5.08
C ILE A 187 -7.72 1.83 6.29
N SER A 188 -7.09 2.51 7.24
CA SER A 188 -7.78 3.11 8.39
C SER A 188 -8.86 4.10 7.93
N TYR A 189 -8.58 4.92 6.93
CA TYR A 189 -9.57 5.85 6.38
C TYR A 189 -10.75 5.13 5.70
N LEU A 190 -10.47 4.12 4.88
CA LEU A 190 -11.49 3.39 4.13
C LEU A 190 -12.41 2.58 5.05
N TYR A 191 -11.83 1.96 6.10
CA TYR A 191 -12.48 0.89 6.85
C TYR A 191 -12.55 1.10 8.37
N GLY A 192 -11.88 2.12 8.90
CA GLY A 192 -11.80 2.38 10.35
C GLY A 192 -13.12 2.79 10.99
N GLY A 193 -14.05 3.33 10.21
CA GLY A 193 -15.24 3.99 10.73
C GLY A 193 -14.87 5.26 11.51
N ARG A 194 -15.75 6.25 11.50
CA ARG A 194 -15.79 7.26 12.55
C ARG A 194 -16.76 6.78 13.63
#